data_AF-A0A9E1NB53-F1
#
_entry.id   AF-A0A9E1NB53-F1
#
_cell.length_a   1.000
_cell.length_b   1.000
_cell.length_c   1.000
_cell.angle_alpha   90.00
_cell.angle_beta   90.00
_cell.angle_gamma   90.00
#
_symmetry.space_group_name_H-M   'P 1'
#
loop_
_entity.id
_entity.type
_entity.pdbx_description
1 polymer ?
#
loop_
_entity_poly.entity_id
_entity_poly.type
_entity_poly.pdbx_seq_one_letter_code
_entity_poly.pdbx_strand_id
1 'polypeptide(L)'
;VVVNDFGGDLHGEATEQTPAQEVVAEITAAGGEAVANGGNVAKADDAAGMVQTAIDSFGKIDAVVNVAGILRDAYFHKMAPEQWQAVIDVHLNGTYNVARAAMEHFRAQESGAYVHFTSTSGLVGNTGQANYAAAKMGIVGLSRVIAMEGARFNVRSNCISPFAWTRMIEAIPVTSDEMAEAFDKFRQNASAEHVAPVATYLVSDAAKDVTGNIFGVRGNEIYLMSQPRPIRTLHKGDGWTPDDLAATLEPALRHDLYGLEGSGEYYSWDPI
;
A
#
# COMPACT_ATOMS: atom_id res chain seq x y z
N VAL A 1 -4.50 -13.67 15.87
CA VAL A 1 -3.83 -12.80 14.87
C VAL A 1 -2.37 -13.21 14.73
N VAL A 2 -1.86 -13.41 13.52
CA VAL A 2 -0.40 -13.55 13.31
C VAL A 2 0.18 -12.16 13.12
N VAL A 3 1.10 -11.76 13.98
CA VAL A 3 1.83 -10.49 13.88
C VAL A 3 3.18 -10.77 13.24
N ASN A 4 3.37 -10.33 11.99
CA ASN A 4 4.63 -10.49 11.28
C ASN A 4 5.47 -9.22 11.38
N ASP A 5 6.70 -9.38 11.86
CA ASP A 5 7.76 -8.38 11.75
C ASP A 5 9.11 -9.10 11.68
N PHE A 6 9.87 -8.88 10.61
CA PHE A 6 11.21 -9.45 10.42
C PHE A 6 12.24 -8.85 11.41
N GLY A 7 11.83 -7.86 12.21
CA GLY A 7 12.69 -7.08 13.09
C GLY A 7 13.76 -6.34 12.30
N GLY A 8 13.39 -5.81 11.15
CA GLY A 8 14.24 -4.93 10.36
C GLY A 8 14.06 -3.47 10.82
N ASP A 9 15.10 -2.66 10.78
CA ASP A 9 14.95 -1.21 10.87
C ASP A 9 14.24 -0.65 9.61
N LEU A 10 14.07 0.68 9.50
CA LEU A 10 13.46 1.31 8.31
C LEU A 10 14.28 1.12 7.03
N HIS A 11 15.54 0.70 7.19
CA HIS A 11 16.39 0.28 6.11
C HIS A 11 16.23 -1.23 5.81
N GLY A 12 15.56 -2.02 6.65
CA GLY A 12 15.41 -3.45 6.45
C GLY A 12 16.63 -4.26 6.87
N GLU A 13 17.48 -3.68 7.73
CA GLU A 13 18.58 -4.41 8.37
C GLU A 13 18.08 -5.08 9.65
N ALA A 14 18.41 -6.36 9.86
CA ALA A 14 17.94 -7.13 11.00
C ALA A 14 18.48 -6.61 12.35
N THR A 15 17.60 -6.46 13.33
CA THR A 15 17.90 -6.09 14.73
C THR A 15 17.57 -7.26 15.68
N GLU A 16 17.94 -7.19 16.96
CA GLU A 16 17.74 -8.27 17.97
C GLU A 16 16.25 -8.57 18.35
N GLN A 17 15.28 -8.19 17.49
CA GLN A 17 13.84 -8.49 17.47
C GLN A 17 13.04 -8.39 18.79
N THR A 18 12.15 -7.39 18.88
CA THR A 18 11.04 -7.31 19.84
C THR A 18 9.68 -6.82 19.28
N PRO A 19 9.53 -6.09 18.13
CA PRO A 19 8.24 -5.45 17.80
C PRO A 19 7.05 -6.40 17.65
N ALA A 20 7.20 -7.52 16.92
CA ALA A 20 6.11 -8.48 16.79
C ALA A 20 5.72 -9.09 18.14
N GLN A 21 6.69 -9.33 19.03
CA GLN A 21 6.45 -9.88 20.36
C GLN A 21 5.79 -8.87 21.30
N GLU A 22 6.19 -7.60 21.23
CA GLU A 22 5.57 -6.49 21.95
C GLU A 22 4.09 -6.35 21.58
N VAL A 23 3.77 -6.31 20.29
CA VAL A 23 2.38 -6.22 19.80
C VAL A 23 1.58 -7.47 20.20
N VAL A 24 2.18 -8.67 20.16
CA VAL A 24 1.52 -9.89 20.67
C VAL A 24 1.21 -9.78 22.16
N ALA A 25 2.13 -9.25 22.96
CA ALA A 25 1.91 -9.03 24.38
C ALA A 25 0.79 -8.01 24.64
N GLU A 26 0.74 -6.92 23.87
CA GLU A 26 -0.34 -5.93 23.94
C GLU A 26 -1.70 -6.54 23.59
N ILE A 27 -1.79 -7.31 22.49
CA ILE A 27 -3.03 -7.99 22.09
C ILE A 27 -3.47 -8.96 23.18
N THR A 28 -2.55 -9.74 23.75
CA THR A 28 -2.85 -10.71 24.80
C THR A 28 -3.29 -10.02 26.09
N ALA A 29 -2.65 -8.91 26.46
CA ALA A 29 -3.03 -8.10 27.61
C ALA A 29 -4.42 -7.48 27.45
N ALA A 30 -4.82 -7.15 26.22
CA ALA A 30 -6.17 -6.70 25.87
C ALA A 30 -7.21 -7.85 25.78
N GLY A 31 -6.81 -9.11 26.02
CA GLY A 31 -7.68 -10.28 26.01
C GLY A 31 -7.87 -10.95 24.64
N GLY A 32 -7.06 -10.58 23.64
CA GLY A 32 -7.04 -11.24 22.34
C GLY A 32 -6.03 -12.39 22.26
N GLU A 33 -6.01 -13.08 21.13
CA GLU A 33 -5.06 -14.16 20.84
C GLU A 33 -4.14 -13.77 19.68
N ALA A 34 -2.82 -13.84 19.88
CA ALA A 34 -1.85 -13.52 18.86
C ALA A 34 -0.57 -14.38 18.95
N VAL A 35 0.12 -14.53 17.81
CA VAL A 35 1.41 -15.20 17.70
C VAL A 35 2.34 -14.37 16.82
N ALA A 36 3.61 -14.28 17.21
CA ALA A 36 4.62 -13.55 16.45
C ALA A 36 5.19 -14.43 15.32
N ASN A 37 5.52 -13.82 14.19
CA ASN A 37 6.23 -14.47 13.10
C ASN A 37 7.35 -13.55 12.58
N GLY A 38 8.57 -14.07 12.44
CA GLY A 38 9.75 -13.30 12.02
C GLY A 38 10.15 -13.47 10.56
N GLY A 39 9.28 -14.02 9.70
CA GLY A 39 9.59 -14.28 8.30
C GLY A 39 9.76 -13.00 7.47
N ASN A 40 10.59 -13.05 6.44
CA ASN A 40 10.77 -11.96 5.49
C ASN A 40 9.78 -12.10 4.32
N VAL A 41 8.86 -11.14 4.17
CA VAL A 41 7.86 -11.15 3.08
C VAL A 41 8.46 -11.27 1.68
N ALA A 42 9.69 -10.78 1.46
CA ALA A 42 10.37 -10.86 0.17
C ALA A 42 10.76 -12.30 -0.21
N LYS A 43 10.72 -13.25 0.73
CA LYS A 43 10.98 -14.67 0.49
C LYS A 43 9.66 -15.44 0.43
N ALA A 44 9.44 -16.16 -0.67
CA ALA A 44 8.21 -16.93 -0.87
C ALA A 44 7.99 -18.01 0.20
N ASP A 45 9.05 -18.71 0.62
CA ASP A 45 8.96 -19.75 1.64
C ASP A 45 8.59 -19.18 3.02
N ASP A 46 9.17 -18.04 3.40
CA ASP A 46 8.83 -17.33 4.64
C ASP A 46 7.37 -16.87 4.61
N ALA A 47 6.90 -16.33 3.49
CA ALA A 47 5.49 -15.91 3.30
C ALA A 47 4.51 -17.09 3.38
N ALA A 48 4.88 -18.25 2.83
CA ALA A 48 4.11 -19.48 3.01
C ALA A 48 4.09 -19.91 4.48
N GLY A 49 5.24 -19.81 5.18
CA GLY A 49 5.35 -20.05 6.62
C GLY A 49 4.48 -19.13 7.47
N MET A 50 4.29 -17.86 7.08
CA MET A 50 3.38 -16.94 7.76
C MET A 50 1.92 -17.44 7.69
N VAL A 51 1.48 -17.85 6.50
CA VAL A 51 0.13 -18.40 6.31
C VAL A 51 -0.02 -19.71 7.07
N GLN A 52 0.97 -20.60 7.02
CA GLN A 52 0.94 -21.85 7.78
C GLN A 52 0.88 -21.60 9.29
N THR A 53 1.59 -20.59 9.80
CA THR A 53 1.51 -20.19 11.22
C THR A 53 0.07 -19.83 11.62
N ALA A 54 -0.69 -19.15 10.74
CA ALA A 54 -2.10 -18.84 11.00
C ALA A 54 -2.96 -20.10 11.04
N ILE A 55 -2.75 -21.03 10.10
CA ILE A 55 -3.47 -22.31 10.05
C ILE A 55 -3.17 -23.16 11.30
N ASP A 56 -1.90 -23.30 11.67
CA ASP A 56 -1.49 -24.14 12.81
C ASP A 56 -1.98 -23.57 14.15
N SER A 57 -2.01 -22.24 14.28
CA SER A 57 -2.38 -21.57 15.53
C SER A 57 -3.89 -21.39 15.69
N PHE A 58 -4.62 -21.12 14.60
CA PHE A 58 -6.01 -20.68 14.63
C PHE A 58 -6.96 -21.56 13.78
N GLY A 59 -6.43 -22.56 13.08
CA GLY A 59 -7.19 -23.50 12.25
C GLY A 59 -7.61 -22.99 10.88
N LYS A 60 -7.53 -21.67 10.63
CA LYS A 60 -7.86 -21.02 9.36
C LYS A 60 -7.17 -19.67 9.20
N ILE A 61 -7.27 -19.12 8.00
CA ILE A 61 -6.93 -17.73 7.71
C ILE A 61 -8.14 -17.04 7.10
N ASP A 62 -8.53 -15.90 7.68
CA ASP A 62 -9.70 -15.12 7.23
C ASP A 62 -9.30 -13.88 6.42
N ALA A 63 -8.16 -13.28 6.75
CA ALA A 63 -7.71 -12.04 6.13
C ALA A 63 -6.19 -11.90 6.12
N VAL A 64 -5.69 -11.09 5.19
CA VAL A 64 -4.28 -10.69 5.07
C VAL A 64 -4.23 -9.17 4.94
N VAL A 65 -3.43 -8.53 5.80
CA VAL A 65 -3.14 -7.10 5.74
C VAL A 65 -1.65 -6.91 5.42
N ASN A 66 -1.34 -6.57 4.16
CA ASN A 66 0.02 -6.36 3.71
C ASN A 66 0.47 -4.90 3.98
N VAL A 67 1.22 -4.71 5.06
CA VAL A 67 1.74 -3.41 5.52
C VAL A 67 3.27 -3.29 5.40
N ALA A 68 4.00 -4.40 5.34
CA ALA A 68 5.46 -4.42 5.32
C ALA A 68 6.06 -3.50 4.23
N GLY A 69 7.15 -2.80 4.58
CA GLY A 69 7.72 -1.79 3.71
C GLY A 69 9.02 -1.17 4.20
N ILE A 70 9.80 -0.63 3.27
CA ILE A 70 11.07 0.09 3.51
C ILE A 70 11.20 1.26 2.53
N LEU A 71 12.08 2.23 2.83
CA LEU A 71 12.44 3.29 1.89
C LEU A 71 13.89 3.19 1.45
N ARG A 72 14.13 3.58 0.19
CA ARG A 72 15.45 3.78 -0.43
C ARG A 72 15.36 4.90 -1.46
N ASP A 73 15.07 6.08 -0.93
CA ASP A 73 14.78 7.25 -1.74
C ASP A 73 16.06 7.78 -2.39
N ALA A 74 15.97 8.07 -3.68
CA ALA A 74 17.03 8.64 -4.49
C ALA A 74 16.40 9.28 -5.73
N TYR A 75 16.96 10.41 -6.17
CA TYR A 75 16.64 10.90 -7.52
C TYR A 75 16.92 9.79 -8.54
N PHE A 76 16.04 9.63 -9.52
CA PHE A 76 16.08 8.48 -10.44
C PHE A 76 17.45 8.28 -11.11
N HIS A 77 18.09 9.36 -11.56
CA HIS A 77 19.43 9.32 -12.18
C HIS A 77 20.59 8.96 -11.20
N LYS A 78 20.32 8.93 -9.89
CA LYS A 78 21.27 8.55 -8.83
C LYS A 78 20.86 7.25 -8.11
N MET A 79 19.73 6.65 -8.49
CA MET A 79 19.22 5.46 -7.82
C MET A 79 20.07 4.25 -8.18
N ALA A 80 20.65 3.63 -7.17
CA ALA A 80 21.41 2.40 -7.35
C ALA A 80 20.46 1.22 -7.66
N PRO A 81 20.87 0.23 -8.47
CA PRO A 81 20.06 -0.96 -8.73
C PRO A 81 19.60 -1.70 -7.47
N GLU A 82 20.42 -1.72 -6.42
CA GLU A 82 20.13 -2.40 -5.15
C GLU A 82 19.04 -1.65 -4.37
N GLN A 83 19.03 -0.32 -4.43
CA GLN A 83 17.97 0.51 -3.86
C GLN A 83 16.63 0.29 -4.56
N TRP A 84 16.66 0.14 -5.89
CA TRP A 84 15.49 -0.22 -6.67
C TRP A 84 14.98 -1.61 -6.26
N GLN A 85 15.85 -2.61 -6.33
CA GLN A 85 15.51 -4.01 -6.11
C GLN A 85 14.94 -4.24 -4.71
N ALA A 86 15.57 -3.70 -3.66
CA ALA A 86 15.11 -3.88 -2.29
C ALA A 86 13.68 -3.35 -2.07
N VAL A 87 13.35 -2.18 -2.63
CA VAL A 87 12.00 -1.59 -2.49
C VAL A 87 10.97 -2.39 -3.28
N ILE A 88 11.29 -2.82 -4.51
CA ILE A 88 10.41 -3.70 -5.30
C ILE A 88 10.17 -5.03 -4.56
N ASP A 89 11.22 -5.63 -4.00
CA ASP A 89 11.14 -6.94 -3.36
C ASP A 89 10.30 -6.91 -2.09
N VAL A 90 10.53 -5.97 -1.18
CA VAL A 90 9.78 -5.90 0.07
C VAL A 90 8.32 -5.51 -0.18
N HIS A 91 8.07 -4.52 -1.04
CA HIS A 91 6.71 -4.03 -1.24
C HIS A 91 5.91 -4.87 -2.23
N LEU A 92 6.35 -4.94 -3.49
CA LEU A 92 5.56 -5.56 -4.55
C LEU A 92 5.64 -7.08 -4.47
N ASN A 93 6.87 -7.63 -4.48
CA ASN A 93 7.05 -9.09 -4.41
C ASN A 93 6.62 -9.63 -3.05
N GLY A 94 6.85 -8.90 -1.97
CA GLY A 94 6.37 -9.26 -0.63
C GLY A 94 4.85 -9.32 -0.54
N THR A 95 4.15 -8.29 -1.04
CA THR A 95 2.68 -8.31 -1.13
C THR A 95 2.19 -9.49 -1.96
N TYR A 96 2.83 -9.74 -3.12
CA TYR A 96 2.52 -10.88 -3.97
C TYR A 96 2.72 -12.22 -3.26
N ASN A 97 3.86 -12.44 -2.60
CA ASN A 97 4.21 -13.70 -1.95
C ASN A 97 3.17 -14.08 -0.89
N VAL A 98 2.85 -13.16 0.03
CA VAL A 98 1.87 -13.41 1.11
C VAL A 98 0.47 -13.59 0.53
N ALA A 99 0.07 -12.75 -0.44
CA ALA A 99 -1.24 -12.88 -1.07
C ALA A 99 -1.38 -14.22 -1.80
N ARG A 100 -0.36 -14.62 -2.57
CA ARG A 100 -0.32 -15.87 -3.31
C ARG A 100 -0.38 -17.08 -2.40
N ALA A 101 0.33 -17.06 -1.27
CA ALA A 101 0.31 -18.13 -0.27
C ALA A 101 -1.10 -18.33 0.34
N ALA A 102 -1.80 -17.23 0.64
CA ALA A 102 -3.15 -17.30 1.22
C ALA A 102 -4.27 -17.67 0.21
N MET A 103 -4.07 -17.40 -1.08
CA MET A 103 -5.15 -17.46 -2.08
C MET A 103 -5.81 -18.84 -2.20
N GLU A 104 -5.05 -19.95 -2.16
CA GLU A 104 -5.67 -21.28 -2.27
C GLU A 104 -6.55 -21.60 -1.04
N HIS A 105 -6.17 -21.13 0.15
CA HIS A 105 -6.99 -21.26 1.35
C HIS A 105 -8.28 -20.46 1.19
N PHE A 106 -8.19 -19.20 0.77
CA PHE A 106 -9.37 -18.36 0.56
C PHE A 106 -10.31 -18.92 -0.50
N ARG A 107 -9.77 -19.45 -1.60
CA ARG A 107 -10.55 -20.11 -2.66
C ARG A 107 -11.26 -21.37 -2.16
N ALA A 108 -10.57 -22.22 -1.40
CA ALA A 108 -11.15 -23.45 -0.86
C ALA A 108 -12.22 -23.18 0.20
N GLN A 109 -12.07 -22.10 0.97
CA GLN A 109 -13.02 -21.66 2.00
C GLN A 109 -14.21 -20.87 1.41
N GLU A 110 -14.11 -20.40 0.16
CA GLU A 110 -15.04 -19.44 -0.45
C GLU A 110 -15.24 -18.18 0.41
N SER A 111 -14.16 -17.74 1.07
CA SER A 111 -14.12 -16.54 1.90
C SER A 111 -12.68 -16.08 2.10
N GLY A 112 -12.47 -14.76 2.06
CA GLY A 112 -11.18 -14.16 2.43
C GLY A 112 -11.14 -12.67 2.12
N ALA A 113 -10.32 -11.93 2.86
CA ALA A 113 -10.15 -10.49 2.62
C ALA A 113 -8.68 -10.08 2.59
N TYR A 114 -8.30 -9.38 1.54
CA TYR A 114 -7.01 -8.71 1.43
C TYR A 114 -7.17 -7.21 1.62
N VAL A 115 -6.28 -6.64 2.44
CA VAL A 115 -6.00 -5.21 2.47
C VAL A 115 -4.53 -5.02 2.15
N HIS A 116 -4.25 -4.21 1.12
CA HIS A 116 -2.89 -3.91 0.71
C HIS A 116 -2.60 -2.41 0.88
N PHE A 117 -1.37 -2.06 1.21
CA PHE A 117 -0.99 -0.66 1.38
C PHE A 117 -0.32 -0.13 0.10
N THR A 118 -1.03 0.75 -0.61
CA THR A 118 -0.48 1.61 -1.67
C THR A 118 -0.03 2.96 -1.06
N SER A 119 0.18 3.98 -1.88
CA SER A 119 0.57 5.32 -1.45
C SER A 119 0.26 6.33 -2.55
N THR A 120 0.10 7.60 -2.18
CA THR A 120 0.00 8.70 -3.13
C THR A 120 1.28 8.93 -3.91
N SER A 121 2.44 8.50 -3.39
CA SER A 121 3.67 8.47 -4.18
C SER A 121 3.51 7.59 -5.42
N GLY A 122 2.71 6.53 -5.35
CA GLY A 122 2.33 5.74 -6.52
C GLY A 122 1.18 6.38 -7.32
N LEU A 123 0.11 6.78 -6.64
CA LEU A 123 -1.14 7.21 -7.29
C LEU A 123 -1.05 8.58 -7.98
N VAL A 124 -0.26 9.50 -7.41
CA VAL A 124 -0.08 10.88 -7.89
C VAL A 124 1.37 11.08 -8.34
N GLY A 125 2.32 10.69 -7.50
CA GLY A 125 3.74 10.88 -7.74
C GLY A 125 4.45 11.53 -6.55
N ASN A 126 5.73 11.20 -6.37
CA ASN A 126 6.60 11.91 -5.44
C ASN A 126 8.05 11.89 -5.93
N THR A 127 8.68 13.06 -5.96
CA THR A 127 10.06 13.21 -6.45
C THR A 127 11.03 12.45 -5.55
N GLY A 128 11.96 11.70 -6.16
CA GLY A 128 12.95 10.90 -5.44
C GLY A 128 12.47 9.51 -5.00
N GLN A 129 11.24 9.12 -5.35
CA GLN A 129 10.63 7.85 -4.92
C GLN A 129 10.24 6.94 -6.09
N ALA A 130 11.03 6.91 -7.18
CA ALA A 130 10.68 6.16 -8.39
C ALA A 130 10.44 4.65 -8.14
N ASN A 131 11.30 4.00 -7.35
CA ASN A 131 11.15 2.60 -6.92
C ASN A 131 9.89 2.38 -6.08
N TYR A 132 9.65 3.24 -5.09
CA TYR A 132 8.50 3.15 -4.19
C TYR A 132 7.18 3.42 -4.92
N ALA A 133 7.12 4.45 -5.76
CA ALA A 133 5.98 4.75 -6.63
C ALA A 133 5.64 3.57 -7.55
N ALA A 134 6.65 2.99 -8.21
CA ALA A 134 6.49 1.82 -9.05
C ALA A 134 5.94 0.62 -8.26
N ALA A 135 6.49 0.32 -7.08
CA ALA A 135 6.01 -0.75 -6.23
C ALA A 135 4.55 -0.53 -5.79
N LYS A 136 4.22 0.67 -5.32
CA LYS A 136 2.90 1.01 -4.78
C LYS A 136 1.81 1.03 -5.85
N MET A 137 2.12 1.43 -7.08
CA MET A 137 1.21 1.26 -8.22
C MET A 137 1.11 -0.19 -8.70
N GLY A 138 2.20 -0.95 -8.64
CA GLY A 138 2.17 -2.39 -8.90
C GLY A 138 1.20 -3.11 -7.97
N ILE A 139 1.18 -2.73 -6.69
CA ILE A 139 0.25 -3.27 -5.68
C ILE A 139 -1.22 -2.96 -6.03
N VAL A 140 -1.51 -1.77 -6.57
CA VAL A 140 -2.86 -1.41 -7.03
C VAL A 140 -3.32 -2.32 -8.17
N GLY A 141 -2.44 -2.54 -9.16
CA GLY A 141 -2.71 -3.47 -10.26
C GLY A 141 -2.93 -4.90 -9.76
N LEU A 142 -2.07 -5.38 -8.86
CA LEU A 142 -2.18 -6.69 -8.23
C LEU A 142 -3.52 -6.85 -7.48
N SER A 143 -3.84 -5.91 -6.58
CA SER A 143 -5.10 -5.91 -5.81
C SER A 143 -6.32 -5.97 -6.71
N ARG A 144 -6.31 -5.20 -7.81
CA ARG A 144 -7.42 -5.17 -8.76
C ARG A 144 -7.67 -6.53 -9.39
N VAL A 145 -6.61 -7.24 -9.79
CA VAL A 145 -6.73 -8.57 -10.40
C VAL A 145 -7.14 -9.60 -9.36
N ILE A 146 -6.57 -9.57 -8.15
CA ILE A 146 -6.99 -10.44 -7.03
C ILE A 146 -8.50 -10.28 -6.75
N ALA A 147 -8.99 -9.04 -6.69
CA ALA A 147 -10.41 -8.77 -6.47
C ALA A 147 -11.30 -9.36 -7.58
N MET A 148 -10.87 -9.24 -8.85
CA MET A 148 -11.64 -9.74 -9.99
C MET A 148 -11.66 -11.27 -10.06
N GLU A 149 -10.51 -11.93 -9.85
CA GLU A 149 -10.40 -13.39 -9.88
C GLU A 149 -11.03 -14.05 -8.63
N GLY A 150 -10.94 -13.35 -7.49
CA GLY A 150 -11.46 -13.76 -6.20
C GLY A 150 -12.98 -13.61 -6.06
N ALA A 151 -13.61 -12.76 -6.87
CA ALA A 151 -15.03 -12.42 -6.74
C ALA A 151 -15.96 -13.65 -6.73
N ARG A 152 -15.69 -14.65 -7.59
CA ARG A 152 -16.50 -15.89 -7.64
C ARG A 152 -16.39 -16.79 -6.41
N PHE A 153 -15.40 -16.53 -5.55
CA PHE A 153 -15.12 -17.26 -4.31
C PHE A 153 -15.36 -16.38 -3.08
N ASN A 154 -16.07 -15.26 -3.21
CA ASN A 154 -16.27 -14.25 -2.16
C ASN A 154 -14.96 -13.73 -1.54
N VAL A 155 -13.86 -13.76 -2.30
CA VAL A 155 -12.58 -13.22 -1.89
C VAL A 155 -12.50 -11.75 -2.30
N ARG A 156 -12.23 -10.88 -1.33
CA ARG A 156 -12.19 -9.43 -1.51
C ARG A 156 -10.75 -8.93 -1.46
N SER A 157 -10.43 -7.90 -2.24
CA SER A 157 -9.12 -7.24 -2.17
C SER A 157 -9.27 -5.75 -2.38
N ASN A 158 -8.76 -4.96 -1.44
CA ASN A 158 -8.78 -3.50 -1.51
C ASN A 158 -7.40 -2.93 -1.16
N CYS A 159 -7.15 -1.69 -1.58
CA CYS A 159 -5.98 -0.93 -1.19
C CYS A 159 -6.34 0.19 -0.21
N ILE A 160 -5.40 0.50 0.69
CA ILE A 160 -5.38 1.74 1.46
C ILE A 160 -4.16 2.56 1.03
N SER A 161 -4.36 3.85 0.80
CA SER A 161 -3.31 4.85 0.60
C SER A 161 -3.27 5.76 1.83
N PRO A 162 -2.47 5.41 2.86
CA PRO A 162 -2.44 6.19 4.09
C PRO A 162 -1.62 7.46 3.96
N PHE A 163 -2.09 8.51 4.60
CA PHE A 163 -1.31 9.64 5.07
C PHE A 163 -1.28 9.54 6.59
N ALA A 164 -0.26 8.88 7.11
CA ALA A 164 -0.10 8.72 8.54
C ALA A 164 1.32 9.04 8.97
N TRP A 165 1.45 9.75 10.09
CA TRP A 165 2.65 9.83 10.87
C TRP A 165 3.03 8.43 11.35
N THR A 166 4.18 7.95 10.89
CA THR A 166 4.74 6.65 11.23
C THR A 166 6.23 6.81 11.56
N ARG A 167 6.85 5.77 12.11
CA ARG A 167 8.32 5.72 12.31
C ARG A 167 9.09 6.11 11.05
N MET A 168 8.56 5.79 9.87
CA MET A 168 9.14 6.13 8.56
C MET A 168 9.25 7.65 8.32
N ILE A 169 8.30 8.43 8.83
CA ILE A 169 8.29 9.89 8.74
C ILE A 169 9.13 10.52 9.85
N GLU A 170 9.13 9.91 11.05
CA GLU A 170 9.99 10.33 12.18
C GLU A 170 11.47 10.31 11.84
N ALA A 171 11.90 9.42 10.94
CA ALA A 171 13.29 9.32 10.51
C ALA A 171 13.74 10.44 9.55
N ILE A 172 12.82 11.29 9.05
CA ILE A 172 13.15 12.39 8.14
C ILE A 172 13.80 13.54 8.93
N PRO A 173 15.03 13.97 8.60
CA PRO A 173 15.68 15.07 9.30
C PRO A 173 14.89 16.37 9.18
N VAL A 174 14.58 16.99 10.33
CA VAL A 174 13.98 18.32 10.38
C VAL A 174 15.05 19.35 10.04
N THR A 175 14.83 20.13 8.98
CA THR A 175 15.82 21.07 8.45
C THR A 175 15.44 22.55 8.62
N SER A 176 14.24 22.83 9.12
CA SER A 176 13.75 24.19 9.43
C SER A 176 12.69 24.17 10.53
N ASP A 177 12.47 25.32 11.17
CA ASP A 177 11.41 25.49 12.18
C ASP A 177 10.01 25.33 11.57
N GLU A 178 9.79 25.82 10.35
CA GLU A 178 8.54 25.62 9.60
C GLU A 178 8.25 24.13 9.34
N MET A 179 9.30 23.35 9.03
CA MET A 179 9.18 21.90 8.87
C MET A 179 8.89 21.21 10.20
N ALA A 180 9.49 21.69 11.30
CA ALA A 180 9.21 21.18 12.64
C ALA A 180 7.74 21.38 13.02
N GLU A 181 7.20 22.59 12.82
CA GLU A 181 5.79 22.90 13.10
C GLU A 181 4.84 22.09 12.21
N ALA A 182 5.15 21.93 10.92
CA ALA A 182 4.37 21.10 10.01
C ALA A 182 4.39 19.62 10.44
N PHE A 183 5.55 19.12 10.88
CA PHE A 183 5.70 17.76 11.37
C PHE A 183 4.91 17.53 12.66
N ASP A 184 4.94 18.48 13.59
CA ASP A 184 4.17 18.43 14.82
C ASP A 184 2.67 18.42 14.55
N LYS A 185 2.17 19.29 13.67
CA LYS A 185 0.76 19.27 13.23
C LYS A 185 0.40 17.95 12.58
N PHE A 186 1.24 17.42 11.69
CA PHE A 186 0.97 16.16 11.00
C PHE A 186 0.95 14.98 11.99
N ARG A 187 1.86 14.96 12.97
CA ARG A 187 1.88 13.96 14.04
C ARG A 187 0.59 13.97 14.86
N GLN A 188 0.08 15.16 15.19
CA GLN A 188 -1.16 15.31 15.97
C GLN A 188 -2.40 14.89 15.18
N ASN A 189 -2.46 15.20 13.88
CA ASN A 189 -3.68 15.09 13.09
C ASN A 189 -3.76 13.83 12.21
N ALA A 190 -2.66 13.08 12.05
CA ALA A 190 -2.60 11.95 11.13
C ALA A 190 -1.91 10.73 11.77
N SER A 191 -2.33 10.31 12.96
CA SER A 191 -1.83 9.06 13.57
C SER A 191 -2.19 7.82 12.75
N ALA A 192 -1.35 6.77 12.83
CA ALA A 192 -1.65 5.43 12.30
C ALA A 192 -2.97 4.84 12.84
N GLU A 193 -3.42 5.28 14.02
CA GLU A 193 -4.71 4.90 14.59
C GLU A 193 -5.92 5.29 13.74
N HIS A 194 -5.79 6.30 12.87
CA HIS A 194 -6.87 6.65 11.94
C HIS A 194 -7.01 5.64 10.80
N VAL A 195 -5.92 4.93 10.46
CA VAL A 195 -5.89 3.96 9.36
C VAL A 195 -6.42 2.60 9.81
N ALA A 196 -6.14 2.21 11.06
CA ALA A 196 -6.51 0.90 11.59
C ALA A 196 -8.02 0.58 11.49
N PRO A 197 -8.96 1.47 11.85
CA PRO A 197 -10.39 1.22 11.70
C PRO A 197 -10.81 0.91 10.26
N VAL A 198 -10.21 1.58 9.27
CA VAL A 198 -10.50 1.33 7.86
C VAL A 198 -10.00 -0.05 7.44
N ALA A 199 -8.78 -0.43 7.84
CA ALA A 199 -8.25 -1.76 7.58
C ALA A 199 -9.13 -2.85 8.24
N THR A 200 -9.52 -2.66 9.50
CA THR A 200 -10.41 -3.57 10.24
C THR A 200 -11.78 -3.69 9.58
N TYR A 201 -12.39 -2.58 9.17
CA TYR A 201 -13.66 -2.59 8.44
C TYR A 201 -13.53 -3.40 7.14
N LEU A 202 -12.50 -3.12 6.34
CA LEU A 202 -12.31 -3.77 5.03
C LEU A 202 -12.08 -5.28 5.14
N VAL A 203 -11.51 -5.79 6.24
CA VAL A 203 -11.39 -7.24 6.46
C VAL A 203 -12.62 -7.89 7.08
N SER A 204 -13.54 -7.10 7.66
CA SER A 204 -14.75 -7.60 8.31
C SER A 204 -15.87 -7.99 7.34
N ASP A 205 -16.84 -8.76 7.84
CA ASP A 205 -18.06 -9.13 7.11
C ASP A 205 -18.93 -7.91 6.72
N ALA A 206 -18.82 -6.80 7.46
CA ALA A 206 -19.54 -5.57 7.13
C ALA A 206 -19.13 -4.99 5.77
N ALA A 207 -17.92 -5.31 5.29
CA ALA A 207 -17.40 -4.89 4.00
C ALA A 207 -17.59 -5.94 2.88
N LYS A 208 -18.52 -6.90 3.03
CA LYS A 208 -18.74 -7.99 2.05
C LYS A 208 -18.96 -7.53 0.60
N ASP A 209 -19.52 -6.34 0.40
CA ASP A 209 -19.80 -5.77 -0.93
C ASP A 209 -18.70 -4.79 -1.40
N VAL A 210 -17.61 -4.67 -0.64
CA VAL A 210 -16.50 -3.74 -0.91
C VAL A 210 -15.27 -4.53 -1.39
N THR A 211 -14.98 -4.46 -2.69
CA THR A 211 -13.82 -5.10 -3.30
C THR A 211 -13.32 -4.32 -4.52
N GLY A 212 -12.02 -4.40 -4.79
CA GLY A 212 -11.36 -3.80 -5.95
C GLY A 212 -11.27 -2.29 -5.90
N ASN A 213 -11.28 -1.68 -4.71
CA ASN A 213 -11.22 -0.24 -4.48
C ASN A 213 -9.92 0.20 -3.81
N ILE A 214 -9.66 1.51 -3.87
CA ILE A 214 -8.49 2.16 -3.28
C ILE A 214 -9.00 3.29 -2.38
N PHE A 215 -8.69 3.24 -1.09
CA PHE A 215 -9.12 4.21 -0.11
C PHE A 215 -7.95 5.08 0.37
N GLY A 216 -7.99 6.38 0.12
CA GLY A 216 -7.11 7.34 0.79
C GLY A 216 -7.58 7.53 2.23
N VAL A 217 -6.66 7.56 3.19
CA VAL A 217 -7.00 7.80 4.62
C VAL A 217 -6.02 8.82 5.20
N ARG A 218 -6.54 9.92 5.75
CA ARG A 218 -5.74 11.01 6.31
C ARG A 218 -6.49 11.70 7.45
N GLY A 219 -6.03 11.56 8.69
CA GLY A 219 -6.83 11.99 9.84
C GLY A 219 -8.21 11.33 9.82
N ASN A 220 -9.29 12.08 9.97
CA ASN A 220 -10.66 11.56 9.89
C ASN A 220 -11.20 11.52 8.45
N GLU A 221 -10.40 11.88 7.45
CA GLU A 221 -10.79 11.90 6.05
C GLU A 221 -10.59 10.51 5.41
N ILE A 222 -11.64 10.03 4.73
CA ILE A 222 -11.59 8.83 3.89
C ILE A 222 -11.98 9.22 2.47
N TYR A 223 -11.10 8.96 1.51
CA TYR A 223 -11.27 9.27 0.11
C TYR A 223 -11.38 7.99 -0.71
N LEU A 224 -12.27 7.95 -1.69
CA LEU A 224 -12.26 6.91 -2.71
C LEU A 224 -11.41 7.38 -3.89
N MET A 225 -10.31 6.68 -4.17
CA MET A 225 -9.45 7.00 -5.31
C MET A 225 -10.05 6.44 -6.61
N SER A 226 -9.83 7.17 -7.71
CA SER A 226 -10.28 6.75 -9.03
C SER A 226 -9.48 5.55 -9.58
N GLN A 227 -10.00 4.92 -10.63
CA GLN A 227 -9.30 3.87 -11.38
C GLN A 227 -9.21 4.28 -12.85
N PRO A 228 -8.06 4.06 -13.52
CA PRO A 228 -7.82 4.60 -14.86
C PRO A 228 -8.84 4.05 -15.87
N ARG A 229 -9.58 4.94 -16.51
CA ARG A 229 -10.51 4.67 -17.62
C ARG A 229 -10.33 5.75 -18.67
N PRO A 230 -10.65 5.49 -19.96
CA PRO A 230 -10.63 6.53 -20.98
C PRO A 230 -11.49 7.72 -20.54
N ILE A 231 -10.88 8.89 -20.42
CA ILE A 231 -11.58 10.14 -20.08
C ILE A 231 -12.00 10.90 -21.35
N ARG A 232 -11.25 10.74 -22.44
CA ARG A 232 -11.49 11.30 -23.77
C ARG A 232 -11.03 10.34 -24.85
N THR A 233 -11.59 10.48 -26.05
CA THR A 233 -11.20 9.69 -27.22
C THR A 233 -11.19 10.59 -28.45
N LEU A 234 -10.08 10.55 -29.20
CA LEU A 234 -9.96 11.15 -30.52
C LEU A 234 -9.96 10.02 -31.55
N HIS A 235 -10.67 10.21 -32.65
CA HIS A 235 -10.73 9.25 -33.74
C HIS A 235 -10.48 9.97 -35.07
N LYS A 236 -9.57 9.40 -35.85
CA LYS A 236 -9.29 9.79 -37.24
C LYS A 236 -9.37 8.53 -38.10
N GLY A 237 -10.43 8.45 -38.92
CA GLY A 237 -10.82 7.20 -39.60
C GLY A 237 -9.84 6.70 -40.65
N ASP A 238 -8.99 7.57 -41.19
CA ASP A 238 -7.92 7.25 -42.14
C ASP A 238 -6.54 7.09 -41.47
N GLY A 239 -6.49 7.11 -40.13
CA GLY A 239 -5.26 6.96 -39.34
C GLY A 239 -4.56 8.29 -39.04
N TRP A 240 -3.68 8.28 -38.04
CA TRP A 240 -2.95 9.46 -37.58
C TRP A 240 -1.56 9.56 -38.22
N THR A 241 -1.16 10.77 -38.62
CA THR A 241 0.25 11.12 -38.85
C THR A 241 0.79 11.95 -37.67
N PRO A 242 2.12 12.05 -37.48
CA PRO A 242 2.70 12.96 -36.49
C PRO A 242 2.26 14.42 -36.64
N ASP A 243 2.10 14.90 -37.89
CA ASP A 243 1.65 16.26 -38.16
C ASP A 243 0.18 16.47 -37.74
N ASP A 244 -0.69 15.48 -38.01
CA ASP A 244 -2.08 15.52 -37.53
C ASP A 244 -2.14 15.61 -36.01
N LEU A 245 -1.30 14.83 -35.31
CA LEU A 245 -1.22 14.82 -33.85
C LEU A 245 -0.67 16.14 -33.31
N ALA A 246 0.38 16.70 -33.92
CA ALA A 246 0.90 18.01 -33.52
C ALA A 246 -0.15 19.12 -33.66
N ALA A 247 -1.00 19.04 -34.70
CA ALA A 247 -2.08 19.99 -34.92
C ALA A 247 -3.33 19.76 -34.05
N THR A 248 -3.56 18.53 -33.55
CA THR A 248 -4.85 18.14 -32.96
C THR A 248 -4.76 17.71 -31.49
N LEU A 249 -3.71 16.99 -31.10
CA LEU A 249 -3.63 16.31 -29.80
C LEU A 249 -3.65 17.29 -28.62
N GLU A 250 -2.67 18.22 -28.56
CA GLU A 250 -2.61 19.19 -27.46
C GLU A 250 -3.85 20.08 -27.44
N PRO A 251 -4.28 20.71 -28.56
CA PRO A 251 -5.46 21.57 -28.53
C PRO A 251 -6.73 20.85 -28.06
N ALA A 252 -6.90 19.59 -28.44
CA ALA A 252 -8.09 18.81 -28.10
C ALA A 252 -8.07 18.25 -26.67
N LEU A 253 -6.90 17.98 -26.09
CA LEU A 253 -6.77 17.28 -24.81
C LEU A 253 -6.20 18.14 -23.68
N ARG A 254 -5.68 19.35 -23.94
CA ARG A 254 -4.94 20.17 -22.96
C ARG A 254 -5.62 20.40 -21.62
N HIS A 255 -6.95 20.45 -21.59
CA HIS A 255 -7.73 20.65 -20.35
C HIS A 255 -7.92 19.37 -19.54
N ASP A 256 -7.68 18.21 -20.15
CA ASP A 256 -7.77 16.89 -19.55
C ASP A 256 -6.37 16.28 -19.28
N LEU A 257 -5.28 16.94 -19.71
CA LEU A 257 -3.92 16.53 -19.40
C LEU A 257 -3.58 16.84 -17.94
N TYR A 258 -2.97 15.88 -17.25
CA TYR A 258 -2.48 16.06 -15.88
C TYR A 258 -1.22 16.93 -15.86
N GLY A 259 -1.12 17.81 -14.85
CA GLY A 259 0.11 18.55 -14.60
C GLY A 259 1.19 17.68 -13.95
N LEU A 260 2.26 18.33 -13.50
CA LEU A 260 3.40 17.65 -12.86
C LEU A 260 3.33 17.71 -11.33
N GLU A 261 2.18 18.10 -10.78
CA GLU A 261 2.01 18.22 -9.34
C GLU A 261 2.27 16.91 -8.60
N GLY A 262 3.14 16.98 -7.58
CA GLY A 262 3.41 15.85 -6.69
C GLY A 262 2.35 15.69 -5.62
N SER A 263 2.44 14.60 -4.84
CA SER A 263 1.51 14.33 -3.73
C SER A 263 1.36 15.51 -2.76
N GLY A 264 2.45 16.18 -2.39
CA GLY A 264 2.40 17.32 -1.47
C GLY A 264 1.69 18.56 -2.05
N GLU A 265 1.81 18.78 -3.35
CA GLU A 265 1.15 19.90 -4.03
C GLU A 265 -0.33 19.62 -4.27
N TYR A 266 -0.66 18.37 -4.63
CA TYR A 266 -2.04 17.93 -4.80
C TYR A 266 -2.79 17.97 -3.46
N TYR A 267 -2.26 17.37 -2.39
CA TYR A 267 -2.87 17.34 -1.06
C TYR A 267 -2.43 18.52 -0.18
N SER A 268 -2.61 19.73 -0.69
CA SER A 268 -2.13 20.97 -0.06
C SER A 268 -3.00 21.51 1.08
N TRP A 269 -4.10 20.82 1.43
CA TRP A 269 -4.98 21.21 2.54
C TRP A 269 -4.69 20.41 3.81
N ASP A 270 -4.97 21.01 4.96
CA ASP A 270 -4.85 20.35 6.27
C ASP A 270 -5.83 19.18 6.39
N PRO A 271 -5.44 18.06 7.04
CA PRO A 271 -6.37 17.00 7.42
C PRO A 271 -7.50 17.49 8.32
N ILE A 272 -8.70 16.90 8.17
CA ILE A 272 -9.88 17.13 9.01
C ILE A 272 -10.07 15.95 9.96
#